data_AF-A0AAD6W3H4-F1
#
_entry.id   AF-A0AAD6W3H4-F1
#
_cell.length_a   1.000
_cell.length_b   1.000
_cell.length_c   1.000
_cell.angle_alpha   90.00
_cell.angle_beta   90.00
_cell.angle_gamma   90.00
#
_symmetry.space_group_name_H-M   'P 1'
#
loop_
_entity.id
_entity.type
_entity.pdbx_description
1 polymer ?
#
loop_
_entity_poly.entity_id
_entity_poly.type
_entity_poly.pdbx_seq_one_letter_code
_entity_poly.pdbx_strand_id
1 'polypeptide(L)'
;MVIEFLCLQGNSLMRILNVAAFAVSGYASTEGRICKPFNPLLGETYEADYPDKGLRFFSEKVSHHPMIVACHCEGTGWKFWGDSNLKSKFWGRSIQLDPVGVLTLEFDDGEVFQWSKVTTSIYNLILGKLYCDHYGTMRIEGNREYSCKLKFKEQSIIDRNPHQVQGMVQDKHGRTVATLFGKWDESMYYMNDDFSGKGKGFESMKEAHMLWRRSKPPDFPPDTI
;
A
#
# COMPACT_ATOMS: atom_id res chain seq x y z
N MET A 1 -6.62 2.84 -7.37
CA MET A 1 -5.37 3.30 -6.73
C MET A 1 -5.65 4.70 -6.17
N VAL A 2 -5.28 4.98 -4.92
CA VAL A 2 -5.63 6.23 -4.21
C VAL A 2 -4.68 7.34 -4.59
N ILE A 3 -4.68 7.70 -5.85
CA ILE A 3 -3.81 8.77 -6.34
C ILE A 3 -4.54 10.11 -6.22
N GLU A 4 -5.85 10.10 -6.42
CA GLU A 4 -6.72 11.28 -6.42
C GLU A 4 -6.83 11.98 -5.04
N PHE A 5 -6.30 11.39 -3.96
CA PHE A 5 -6.42 11.92 -2.59
C PHE A 5 -5.09 12.24 -1.91
N LEU A 6 -3.96 12.25 -2.62
CA LEU A 6 -2.73 12.87 -2.09
C LEU A 6 -2.94 14.39 -2.03
N CYS A 7 -3.70 14.81 -1.02
CA CYS A 7 -4.09 16.20 -0.84
C CYS A 7 -2.83 17.02 -0.60
N LEU A 8 -2.48 17.89 -1.55
CA LEU A 8 -1.41 18.89 -1.40
C LEU A 8 -1.69 19.88 -0.27
N GLN A 9 -2.97 20.04 0.07
CA GLN A 9 -3.49 21.02 1.00
C GLN A 9 -3.99 20.29 2.26
N GLY A 10 -3.11 20.08 3.24
CA GLY A 10 -3.46 19.49 4.53
C GLY A 10 -2.34 19.72 5.54
N ASN A 11 -2.67 19.69 6.84
CA ASN A 11 -1.63 19.67 7.88
C ASN A 11 -0.77 18.39 7.73
N SER A 12 0.47 18.41 8.24
CA SER A 12 1.43 17.29 8.08
C SER A 12 0.88 15.94 8.55
N LEU A 13 -0.06 15.92 9.51
CA LEU A 13 -0.73 14.70 9.96
C LEU A 13 -1.63 14.09 8.87
N MET A 14 -2.49 14.89 8.24
CA MET A 14 -3.33 14.41 7.14
C MET A 14 -2.50 13.91 5.96
N ARG A 15 -1.33 14.53 5.72
CA ARG A 15 -0.42 14.09 4.66
C ARG A 15 0.08 12.66 4.90
N ILE A 16 0.64 12.35 6.08
CA ILE A 16 1.10 10.99 6.38
C ILE A 16 -0.05 9.98 6.46
N LEU A 17 -1.24 10.38 6.92
CA LEU A 17 -2.43 9.52 6.91
C LEU A 17 -2.83 9.13 5.49
N ASN A 18 -2.84 10.09 4.55
CA ASN A 18 -3.10 9.83 3.15
C ASN A 18 -2.00 8.99 2.48
N VAL A 19 -0.73 9.21 2.83
CA VAL A 19 0.38 8.35 2.37
C VAL A 19 0.23 6.91 2.89
N ALA A 20 -0.18 6.73 4.15
CA ALA A 20 -0.47 5.42 4.71
C ALA A 20 -1.61 4.71 3.98
N ALA A 21 -2.70 5.43 3.69
CA ALA A 21 -3.82 4.89 2.91
C ALA A 21 -3.39 4.57 1.46
N PHE A 22 -2.59 5.42 0.82
CA PHE A 22 -2.02 5.20 -0.50
C PHE A 22 -1.19 3.90 -0.53
N ALA A 23 -0.27 3.74 0.42
CA ALA A 23 0.59 2.56 0.55
C ALA A 23 -0.21 1.26 0.75
N VAL A 24 -1.27 1.28 1.56
CA VAL A 24 -2.17 0.13 1.75
C VAL A 24 -3.00 -0.15 0.50
N SER A 25 -3.50 0.88 -0.17
CA SER A 25 -4.38 0.72 -1.34
C SER A 25 -3.72 -0.01 -2.52
N GLY A 26 -2.39 -0.01 -2.59
CA GLY A 26 -1.64 -0.75 -3.60
C GLY A 26 -1.91 -2.26 -3.58
N TYR A 27 -2.20 -2.82 -2.40
CA TYR A 27 -2.50 -4.24 -2.22
C TYR A 27 -3.93 -4.60 -2.63
N ALA A 28 -4.88 -3.68 -2.56
CA ALA A 28 -6.29 -3.94 -2.91
C ALA A 28 -6.48 -4.52 -4.31
N SER A 29 -5.53 -4.20 -5.20
CA SER A 29 -5.55 -4.63 -6.59
C SER A 29 -5.09 -6.08 -6.78
N THR A 30 -4.47 -6.74 -5.79
CA THR A 30 -4.08 -8.15 -5.87
C THR A 30 -5.27 -9.09 -5.72
N GLU A 31 -6.34 -8.61 -5.06
CA GLU A 31 -7.56 -9.38 -4.84
C GLU A 31 -8.25 -9.71 -6.16
N GLY A 32 -8.44 -11.00 -6.42
CA GLY A 32 -9.05 -11.53 -7.65
C GLY A 32 -8.08 -11.70 -8.83
N ARG A 33 -6.80 -11.31 -8.72
CA ARG A 33 -5.79 -11.55 -9.77
C ARG A 33 -5.13 -12.91 -9.59
N ILE A 34 -5.59 -13.88 -10.38
CA ILE A 34 -5.16 -15.29 -10.32
C ILE A 34 -4.05 -15.66 -11.32
N CYS A 35 -3.61 -14.71 -12.15
CA CYS A 35 -2.62 -14.96 -13.19
C CYS A 35 -1.24 -14.40 -12.81
N LYS A 36 -0.19 -15.13 -13.20
CA LYS A 36 1.19 -14.64 -13.14
C LYS A 36 1.36 -13.55 -14.20
N PRO A 37 1.87 -12.36 -13.86
CA PRO A 37 2.17 -11.34 -14.86
C PRO A 37 3.30 -11.81 -15.78
N PHE A 38 3.34 -11.25 -16.99
CA PHE A 38 4.49 -11.44 -17.88
C PHE A 38 5.77 -10.96 -17.19
N ASN A 39 6.87 -11.68 -17.42
CA ASN A 39 8.20 -11.22 -17.03
C ASN A 39 8.70 -10.32 -18.19
N PRO A 40 8.82 -8.99 -18.01
CA PRO A 40 9.17 -8.10 -19.11
C PRO A 40 10.54 -8.45 -19.71
N LEU A 41 10.85 -8.05 -20.93
CA LEU A 41 12.20 -8.15 -21.49
C LEU A 41 13.13 -7.12 -20.81
N LEU A 42 14.43 -7.38 -20.79
CA LEU A 42 15.40 -6.39 -20.30
C LEU A 42 15.34 -5.14 -21.18
N GLY A 43 15.18 -3.96 -20.57
CA GLY A 43 14.95 -2.70 -21.28
C GLY A 43 13.50 -2.50 -21.76
N GLU A 44 12.58 -3.42 -21.48
CA GLU A 44 11.16 -3.19 -21.77
C GLU A 44 10.62 -2.06 -20.91
N THR A 45 9.89 -1.14 -21.54
CA THR A 45 9.31 0.05 -20.93
C THR A 45 7.78 0.00 -20.96
N TYR A 46 7.16 0.66 -19.99
CA TYR A 46 5.73 0.92 -19.96
C TYR A 46 5.48 2.36 -19.51
N GLU A 47 4.55 3.04 -20.18
CA GLU A 47 4.13 4.39 -19.82
C GLU A 47 2.60 4.45 -19.72
N ALA A 48 2.11 5.31 -18.83
CA ALA A 48 0.69 5.59 -18.71
C ALA A 48 0.49 7.06 -18.31
N ASP A 49 -0.19 7.82 -19.16
CA ASP A 49 -0.56 9.21 -18.90
C ASP A 49 -2.07 9.27 -18.61
N TYR A 50 -2.42 9.89 -17.47
CA TYR A 50 -3.79 10.12 -17.03
C TYR A 50 -3.97 11.62 -16.74
N PRO A 51 -4.13 12.46 -17.78
CA PRO A 51 -4.21 13.92 -17.63
C PRO A 51 -5.39 14.37 -16.77
N ASP A 52 -6.51 13.64 -16.82
CA ASP A 52 -7.70 13.85 -15.99
C ASP A 52 -7.42 13.72 -14.49
N LYS A 53 -6.37 12.97 -14.14
CA LYS A 53 -5.90 12.74 -12.76
C LYS A 53 -4.63 13.52 -12.44
N GLY A 54 -4.07 14.25 -13.41
CA GLY A 54 -2.78 14.92 -13.31
C GLY A 54 -1.64 13.95 -12.99
N LEU A 55 -1.63 12.76 -13.60
CA LEU A 55 -0.64 11.72 -13.34
C LEU A 55 0.05 11.24 -14.61
N ARG A 56 1.37 11.09 -14.54
CA ARG A 56 2.19 10.41 -15.55
C ARG A 56 3.06 9.34 -14.89
N PHE A 57 2.94 8.11 -15.36
CA PHE A 57 3.73 6.98 -14.90
C PHE A 57 4.67 6.47 -16.00
N PHE A 58 5.87 6.08 -15.60
CA PHE A 58 6.85 5.41 -16.42
C PHE A 58 7.51 4.26 -15.63
N SER A 59 7.77 3.13 -16.28
CA SER A 59 8.62 2.08 -15.73
C SER A 59 9.48 1.40 -16.78
N GLU A 60 10.62 0.87 -16.35
CA GLU A 60 11.55 0.12 -17.18
C GLU A 60 12.07 -1.10 -16.43
N LYS A 61 12.22 -2.24 -17.10
CA LYS A 61 12.98 -3.36 -16.56
C LYS A 61 14.48 -3.12 -16.73
N VAL A 62 15.10 -2.62 -15.66
CA VAL A 62 16.52 -2.24 -15.62
C VAL A 62 17.48 -3.41 -15.32
N SER A 63 16.98 -4.55 -14.85
CA SER A 63 17.80 -5.74 -14.61
C SER A 63 17.02 -7.04 -14.80
N HIS A 64 17.73 -8.07 -15.27
CA HIS A 64 17.19 -9.42 -15.45
C HIS A 64 17.53 -10.38 -14.30
N HIS A 65 18.76 -10.30 -13.77
CA HIS A 65 19.26 -11.16 -12.69
C HIS A 65 20.06 -10.33 -11.67
N PRO A 66 19.44 -9.87 -10.57
CA PRO A 66 18.03 -10.10 -10.19
C PRO A 66 17.04 -9.34 -11.08
N MET A 67 15.78 -9.77 -11.11
CA MET A 67 14.73 -9.06 -11.84
C MET A 67 14.38 -7.77 -11.10
N ILE A 68 14.65 -6.62 -11.72
CA ILE A 68 14.38 -5.29 -11.16
C ILE A 68 13.62 -4.48 -12.20
N VAL A 69 12.49 -3.93 -11.79
CA VAL A 69 11.74 -2.92 -12.55
C VAL A 69 11.79 -1.61 -11.77
N ALA A 70 12.36 -0.57 -12.38
CA ALA A 70 12.33 0.78 -11.83
C ALA A 70 11.06 1.49 -12.30
N CYS A 71 10.47 2.32 -11.46
CA CYS A 71 9.37 3.19 -11.86
C CYS A 71 9.53 4.61 -11.34
N HIS A 72 8.95 5.54 -12.09
CA HIS A 72 8.82 6.94 -11.74
C HIS A 72 7.41 7.40 -12.08
N CYS A 73 6.82 8.19 -11.21
CA CYS A 73 5.46 8.69 -11.36
C CYS A 73 5.44 10.15 -10.91
N GLU A 74 5.00 11.03 -11.80
CA GLU A 74 4.76 12.43 -11.50
C GLU A 74 3.27 12.64 -11.30
N GLY A 75 2.90 13.29 -10.20
CA GLY A 75 1.55 13.73 -9.92
C GLY A 75 1.49 15.24 -9.70
N THR A 76 0.28 15.78 -9.62
CA THR A 76 0.09 17.19 -9.24
C THR A 76 0.64 17.42 -7.83
N GLY A 77 1.80 18.09 -7.75
CA GLY A 77 2.46 18.53 -6.52
C GLY A 77 3.24 17.47 -5.74
N TRP A 78 3.48 16.31 -6.34
CA TRP A 78 4.27 15.23 -5.75
C TRP A 78 4.90 14.34 -6.82
N LYS A 79 5.95 13.61 -6.43
CA LYS A 79 6.63 12.60 -7.23
C LYS A 79 6.74 11.31 -6.43
N PHE A 80 6.64 10.19 -7.12
CA PHE A 80 6.78 8.86 -6.55
C PHE A 80 7.76 8.04 -7.40
N TRP A 81 8.67 7.33 -6.76
CA TRP A 81 9.56 6.42 -7.45
C TRP A 81 10.01 5.28 -6.56
N GLY A 82 10.53 4.25 -7.20
CA GLY A 82 11.15 3.13 -6.51
C GLY A 82 11.50 2.04 -7.49
N ASP A 83 12.21 1.04 -6.99
CA ASP A 83 12.45 -0.19 -7.70
C ASP A 83 11.64 -1.33 -7.07
N SER A 84 11.21 -2.26 -7.93
CA SER A 84 10.55 -3.49 -7.53
C SER A 84 11.51 -4.64 -7.76
N ASN A 85 12.17 -5.08 -6.69
CA ASN A 85 12.90 -6.34 -6.64
C ASN A 85 12.12 -7.33 -5.75
N LEU A 86 12.08 -8.61 -6.13
CA LEU A 86 11.24 -9.61 -5.47
C LEU A 86 12.02 -10.90 -5.26
N LYS A 87 12.17 -11.31 -4.00
CA LYS A 87 12.71 -12.62 -3.64
C LYS A 87 11.56 -13.60 -3.45
N SER A 88 11.51 -14.63 -4.28
CA SER A 88 10.48 -15.68 -4.19
C SER A 88 11.00 -16.94 -3.48
N LYS A 89 10.17 -17.54 -2.62
CA LYS A 89 10.39 -18.85 -2.01
C LYS A 89 9.18 -19.75 -2.27
N PHE A 90 9.41 -20.95 -2.76
CA PHE A 90 8.35 -21.94 -2.98
C PHE A 90 8.30 -22.92 -1.80
N TRP A 91 7.12 -23.06 -1.21
CA TRP A 91 6.86 -23.91 -0.05
C TRP A 91 5.93 -25.09 -0.39
N GLY A 92 5.96 -25.55 -1.65
CA GLY A 92 5.13 -26.66 -2.14
C GLY A 92 3.70 -26.26 -2.47
N ARG A 93 2.93 -25.82 -1.47
CA ARG A 93 1.51 -25.40 -1.66
C ARG A 93 1.33 -23.89 -1.79
N SER A 94 2.38 -23.12 -1.50
CA SER A 94 2.38 -21.67 -1.56
C SER A 94 3.70 -21.12 -2.10
N ILE A 95 3.65 -19.88 -2.58
CA ILE A 95 4.83 -19.07 -2.90
C ILE A 95 4.81 -17.86 -1.98
N GLN A 96 5.93 -17.62 -1.29
CA GLN A 96 6.17 -16.40 -0.55
C GLN A 96 7.00 -15.44 -1.43
N LEU A 97 6.59 -14.19 -1.46
CA LEU A 97 7.18 -13.10 -2.21
C LEU A 97 7.62 -12.01 -1.22
N ASP A 98 8.93 -11.89 -1.04
CA ASP A 98 9.56 -10.91 -0.16
C ASP A 98 10.05 -9.73 -1.01
N PRO A 99 9.36 -8.57 -0.99
CA PRO A 99 9.81 -7.40 -1.74
C PRO A 99 11.10 -6.83 -1.14
N VAL A 100 11.99 -6.38 -2.01
CA VAL A 100 13.24 -5.69 -1.68
C VAL A 100 13.22 -4.33 -2.37
N GLY A 101 13.59 -3.29 -1.63
CA GLY A 101 13.60 -1.92 -2.14
C GLY A 101 12.80 -0.96 -1.26
N VAL A 102 12.93 0.32 -1.58
CA VAL A 102 12.26 1.43 -0.90
C VAL A 102 11.44 2.18 -1.94
N LEU A 103 10.17 2.38 -1.63
CA LEU A 103 9.32 3.32 -2.35
C LEU A 103 9.50 4.69 -1.71
N THR A 104 9.64 5.72 -2.53
CA THR A 104 9.79 7.10 -2.09
C THR A 104 8.67 7.94 -2.68
N LEU A 105 8.08 8.80 -1.86
CA LEU A 105 7.12 9.80 -2.27
C LEU A 105 7.61 11.16 -1.74
N GLU A 106 7.78 12.12 -2.64
CA GLU A 106 8.22 13.48 -2.34
C GLU A 106 7.15 14.48 -2.76
N PHE A 107 6.81 15.41 -1.88
CA PHE A 107 5.95 16.55 -2.19
C PHE A 107 6.80 17.74 -2.67
N ASP A 108 6.21 18.65 -3.45
CA ASP A 108 6.91 19.83 -4.00
C ASP A 108 7.54 20.75 -2.95
N ASP A 109 7.06 20.70 -1.71
CA ASP A 109 7.63 21.45 -0.59
C ASP A 109 8.87 20.76 0.03
N GLY A 110 9.28 19.60 -0.47
CA GLY A 110 10.43 18.82 -0.01
C GLY A 110 10.15 17.85 1.13
N GLU A 111 8.88 17.63 1.52
CA GLU A 111 8.55 16.53 2.43
C GLU A 111 8.66 15.19 1.71
N VAL A 112 9.38 14.25 2.32
CA VAL A 112 9.66 12.93 1.75
C VAL A 112 9.15 11.88 2.71
N PHE A 113 8.44 10.89 2.16
CA PHE A 113 8.05 9.65 2.84
C PHE A 113 8.64 8.44 2.15
N GLN A 114 9.16 7.51 2.94
CA GLN A 114 9.77 6.28 2.45
C GLN A 114 9.21 5.06 3.16
N TRP A 115 8.97 3.98 2.40
CA TRP A 115 8.55 2.70 2.96
C TRP A 115 8.93 1.52 2.08
N SER A 116 9.04 0.34 2.69
CA SER A 116 9.11 -0.94 1.97
C SER A 116 7.76 -1.64 1.98
N LYS A 117 7.48 -2.41 0.92
CA LYS A 117 6.31 -3.28 0.85
C LYS A 117 6.41 -4.43 1.87
N VAL A 118 5.28 -5.04 2.21
CA VAL A 118 5.21 -6.20 3.09
C VAL A 118 5.23 -7.50 2.29
N THR A 119 5.52 -8.61 2.96
CA THR A 119 5.53 -9.94 2.35
C THR A 119 4.15 -10.29 1.80
N THR A 120 4.15 -10.94 0.64
CA THR A 120 2.95 -11.49 0.01
C THR A 120 3.08 -13.00 -0.10
N SER A 121 2.08 -13.76 0.33
CA SER A 121 2.01 -15.19 0.10
C SER A 121 0.84 -15.54 -0.81
N ILE A 122 1.10 -16.39 -1.79
CA ILE A 122 0.09 -16.93 -2.71
C ILE A 122 -0.14 -18.39 -2.33
N TYR A 123 -1.37 -18.72 -1.94
CA TYR A 123 -1.74 -20.04 -1.43
C TYR A 123 -2.53 -20.86 -2.44
N ASN A 124 -2.69 -22.15 -2.14
CA ASN A 124 -3.50 -23.10 -2.91
C ASN A 124 -3.06 -23.28 -4.37
N LEU A 125 -1.75 -23.29 -4.62
CA LEU A 125 -1.20 -23.44 -5.98
C LEU A 125 -1.53 -24.79 -6.64
N ILE A 126 -1.84 -25.82 -5.85
CA ILE A 126 -2.12 -27.19 -6.34
C ILE A 126 -3.61 -27.53 -6.24
N LEU A 127 -4.26 -27.21 -5.12
CA LEU A 127 -5.64 -27.59 -4.85
C LEU A 127 -6.37 -26.49 -4.06
N GLY A 128 -7.57 -26.16 -4.52
CA GLY A 128 -8.43 -25.11 -3.95
C GLY A 128 -8.39 -23.81 -4.75
N LYS A 129 -9.11 -22.79 -4.28
CA LYS A 129 -9.08 -21.47 -4.90
C LYS A 129 -7.79 -20.75 -4.50
N LEU A 130 -7.03 -20.30 -5.49
CA LEU A 130 -5.85 -19.46 -5.29
C LEU A 130 -6.27 -18.15 -4.63
N TYR A 131 -5.53 -17.75 -3.60
CA TYR A 131 -5.69 -16.46 -2.95
C TYR A 131 -4.33 -15.90 -2.52
N CYS A 132 -4.28 -14.59 -2.34
CA CYS A 132 -3.12 -13.87 -1.87
C CYS A 132 -3.38 -13.36 -0.46
N ASP A 133 -2.38 -13.42 0.41
CA ASP A 133 -2.40 -12.71 1.69
C ASP A 133 -1.15 -11.83 1.82
N HIS A 134 -1.29 -10.75 2.58
CA HIS A 134 -0.26 -9.76 2.81
C HIS A 134 -0.04 -9.60 4.30
N TYR A 135 1.20 -9.74 4.77
CA TYR A 135 1.50 -9.74 6.20
C TYR A 135 2.87 -9.18 6.50
N GLY A 136 3.02 -8.69 7.73
CA GLY A 136 4.26 -8.09 8.23
C GLY A 136 4.02 -6.66 8.72
N THR A 137 5.11 -5.93 8.92
CA THR A 137 5.06 -4.55 9.40
C THR A 137 5.67 -3.61 8.36
N MET A 138 4.83 -2.73 7.81
CA MET A 138 5.25 -1.59 7.01
C MET A 138 5.58 -0.42 7.94
N ARG A 139 6.71 0.22 7.68
CA ARG A 139 7.12 1.48 8.32
C ARG A 139 7.21 2.54 7.25
N ILE A 140 6.48 3.61 7.45
CA ILE A 140 6.50 4.82 6.62
C ILE A 140 7.25 5.86 7.43
N GLU A 141 8.44 6.21 6.96
CA GLU A 141 9.33 7.16 7.61
C GLU A 141 9.28 8.46 6.83
N GLY A 142 8.96 9.56 7.52
CA GLY A 142 9.00 10.91 6.97
C GLY A 142 10.30 11.63 7.35
N ASN A 143 10.74 12.59 6.54
CA ASN A 143 11.86 13.47 6.88
C ASN A 143 11.48 14.67 7.78
N ARG A 144 10.21 14.76 8.22
CA ARG A 144 9.66 15.84 9.07
C ARG A 144 9.09 15.32 10.39
N GLU A 145 7.84 15.70 10.72
CA GLU A 145 7.28 15.56 12.08
C GLU A 145 6.77 14.16 12.41
N TYR A 146 6.35 13.37 11.41
CA TYR A 146 5.59 12.15 11.63
C TYR A 146 6.21 10.91 10.97
N SER A 147 5.98 9.77 11.61
CA SER A 147 6.20 8.42 11.09
C SER A 147 4.95 7.57 11.28
N CYS A 148 4.78 6.52 10.49
CA CYS A 148 3.64 5.62 10.61
C CYS A 148 4.09 4.16 10.59
N LYS A 149 3.52 3.36 11.50
CA LYS A 149 3.75 1.91 11.56
C LYS A 149 2.44 1.19 11.31
N LEU A 150 2.38 0.39 10.26
CA LEU A 150 1.22 -0.41 9.86
C LEU A 150 1.55 -1.90 9.97
N LYS A 151 0.73 -2.65 10.68
CA LYS A 151 0.78 -4.11 10.79
C LYS A 151 -0.30 -4.71 9.92
N PHE A 152 0.13 -5.45 8.90
CA PHE A 152 -0.71 -6.34 8.13
C PHE A 152 -0.78 -7.67 8.87
N LYS A 153 -1.97 -8.01 9.36
CA LYS A 153 -2.18 -9.20 10.19
C LYS A 153 -2.17 -10.43 9.31
N GLU A 154 -1.20 -11.32 9.56
CA GLU A 154 -1.14 -12.64 8.93
C GLU A 154 -2.41 -13.42 9.24
N GLN A 155 -3.04 -13.98 8.21
CA GLN A 155 -4.25 -14.76 8.37
C GLN A 155 -3.96 -16.09 9.07
N SER A 156 -4.60 -16.30 10.22
CA SER A 156 -4.68 -17.63 10.85
C SER A 156 -5.92 -18.38 10.37
N ILE A 157 -5.86 -19.71 10.38
CA ILE A 157 -6.99 -20.62 10.05
C ILE A 157 -8.24 -20.34 10.92
N ILE A 158 -8.04 -19.76 12.11
CA ILE A 158 -9.10 -19.47 13.08
C ILE A 158 -9.68 -18.05 12.90
N ASP A 159 -9.01 -17.18 12.14
CA ASP A 159 -9.42 -15.77 12.01
C ASP A 159 -10.67 -15.64 11.13
N ARG A 160 -11.77 -15.17 11.75
CA ARG A 160 -13.05 -14.88 11.06
C ARG A 160 -13.07 -13.54 10.33
N ASN A 161 -12.04 -12.72 10.49
CA ASN A 161 -11.95 -11.39 9.91
C ASN A 161 -10.57 -11.20 9.24
N PRO A 162 -10.43 -11.59 7.97
CA PRO A 162 -9.14 -11.60 7.27
C PRO A 162 -8.73 -10.19 6.82
N HIS A 163 -7.51 -10.09 6.27
CA HIS A 163 -6.99 -8.92 5.56
C HIS A 163 -6.83 -7.65 6.41
N GLN A 164 -6.81 -7.80 7.73
CA GLN A 164 -6.76 -6.67 8.66
C GLN A 164 -5.43 -5.92 8.57
N VAL A 165 -5.54 -4.59 8.55
CA VAL A 165 -4.44 -3.66 8.72
C VAL A 165 -4.72 -2.79 9.94
N GLN A 166 -3.74 -2.66 10.84
CA GLN A 166 -3.80 -1.82 12.02
C GLN A 166 -2.51 -1.03 12.16
N GLY A 167 -2.56 0.20 12.63
CA GLY A 167 -1.35 0.98 12.81
C GLY A 167 -1.53 2.25 13.59
N MET A 168 -0.47 3.02 13.65
CA MET A 168 -0.40 4.28 14.40
C MET A 168 0.51 5.26 13.68
N VAL A 169 0.18 6.55 13.78
CA VAL A 169 1.06 7.67 13.44
C VAL A 169 1.68 8.17 14.72
N GLN A 170 3.00 8.35 14.71
CA GLN A 170 3.77 8.87 15.84
C GLN A 170 4.49 10.15 15.45
N ASP A 171 4.55 11.11 16.37
CA ASP A 171 5.41 12.28 16.25
C ASP A 171 6.89 11.93 16.52
N LYS A 172 7.80 12.88 16.32
CA LYS A 172 9.24 12.73 16.61
C LYS A 172 9.58 12.39 18.06
N HIS A 173 8.65 12.58 19.00
CA HIS A 173 8.80 12.22 20.40
C HIS A 173 8.25 10.82 20.71
N GLY A 174 7.79 10.09 19.70
CA GLY A 174 7.20 8.76 19.82
C GLY A 174 5.77 8.77 20.37
N ARG A 175 5.12 9.94 20.50
CA ARG A 175 3.73 10.03 20.94
C ARG A 175 2.82 9.64 19.79
N THR A 176 1.90 8.73 20.05
CA THR A 176 0.85 8.40 19.08
C THR A 176 -0.10 9.59 18.96
N VAL A 177 -0.35 10.03 17.73
CA VAL A 177 -1.25 11.15 17.41
C VAL A 177 -2.48 10.70 16.64
N ALA A 178 -2.42 9.53 15.99
CA ALA A 178 -3.55 8.91 15.32
C ALA A 178 -3.38 7.40 15.28
N THR A 179 -4.51 6.68 15.30
CA THR A 179 -4.58 5.23 15.07
C THR A 179 -5.23 4.96 13.72
N LEU A 180 -4.68 4.02 12.94
CA LEU A 180 -5.25 3.57 11.67
C LEU A 180 -5.77 2.14 11.79
N PHE A 181 -6.85 1.85 11.08
CA PHE A 181 -7.38 0.48 10.99
C PHE A 181 -8.20 0.30 9.72
N GLY A 182 -8.32 -0.95 9.27
CA GLY A 182 -9.12 -1.29 8.10
C GLY A 182 -8.76 -2.66 7.55
N LYS A 183 -9.03 -2.84 6.26
CA LYS A 183 -8.59 -3.99 5.48
C LYS A 183 -8.00 -3.57 4.15
N TRP A 184 -6.90 -4.21 3.76
CA TRP A 184 -6.16 -3.85 2.56
C TRP A 184 -6.94 -4.07 1.26
N ASP A 185 -8.01 -4.88 1.29
CA ASP A 185 -8.88 -5.21 0.16
C ASP A 185 -10.23 -4.47 0.17
N GLU A 186 -10.50 -3.63 1.18
CA GLU A 186 -11.81 -3.02 1.40
C GLU A 186 -11.74 -1.50 1.64
N SER A 187 -11.18 -1.08 2.78
CA SER A 187 -11.12 0.35 3.17
C SER A 187 -10.17 0.59 4.34
N MET A 188 -9.73 1.83 4.50
CA MET A 188 -8.87 2.32 5.58
C MET A 188 -9.48 3.53 6.28
N TYR A 189 -9.37 3.56 7.60
CA TYR A 189 -9.89 4.60 8.48
C TYR A 189 -8.80 5.06 9.46
N TYR A 190 -8.98 6.24 10.03
CA TYR A 190 -8.18 6.73 11.15
C TYR A 190 -9.06 7.34 12.25
N MET A 191 -8.46 7.45 13.43
CA MET A 191 -8.97 8.23 14.56
C MET A 191 -7.83 9.04 15.16
N ASN A 192 -8.10 10.29 15.56
CA ASN A 192 -7.15 11.08 16.33
C ASN A 192 -6.99 10.50 17.74
N ASP A 193 -5.77 10.46 18.27
CA ASP A 193 -5.47 9.84 19.56
C ASP A 193 -5.44 10.85 20.72
N ASP A 194 -6.23 11.94 20.63
CA ASP A 194 -6.35 12.97 21.67
C ASP A 194 -6.94 12.43 23.00
N PHE A 195 -7.29 11.14 23.07
CA PHE A 195 -7.89 10.50 24.23
C PHE A 195 -6.90 9.67 25.04
N SER A 196 -6.30 10.31 26.03
CA SER A 196 -5.59 9.69 27.15
C SER A 196 -6.52 8.84 28.05
N GLY A 197 -7.20 7.82 27.52
CA GLY A 197 -8.24 7.08 28.24
C GLY A 197 -8.34 5.62 27.84
N LYS A 198 -7.86 4.73 28.73
CA LYS A 198 -8.11 3.29 28.67
C LYS A 198 -9.60 2.98 28.50
N GLY A 199 -9.94 2.24 27.44
CA GLY A 199 -11.11 1.38 27.36
C GLY A 199 -12.42 2.03 26.91
N LYS A 200 -12.68 2.07 25.60
CA LYS A 200 -14.05 2.19 25.03
C LYS A 200 -14.16 1.51 23.66
N GLY A 201 -14.46 0.22 23.65
CA GLY A 201 -14.50 -0.62 22.44
C GLY A 201 -15.77 -0.52 21.56
N PHE A 202 -16.57 0.55 21.65
CA PHE A 202 -17.78 0.67 20.81
C PHE A 202 -18.19 2.11 20.44
N GLU A 203 -17.99 3.10 21.32
CA GLU A 203 -18.21 4.53 20.97
C GLU A 203 -17.16 5.07 20.00
N SER A 204 -15.95 4.50 20.02
CA SER A 204 -14.79 4.90 19.21
C SER A 204 -15.04 4.81 17.69
N MET A 205 -15.92 3.92 17.20
CA MET A 205 -16.18 3.82 15.75
C MET A 205 -17.01 4.98 15.17
N LYS A 206 -17.67 5.81 15.99
CA LYS A 206 -18.42 6.99 15.49
C LYS A 206 -17.51 8.15 15.09
N GLU A 207 -16.28 8.18 15.60
CA GLU A 207 -15.27 9.21 15.32
C GLU A 207 -14.24 8.75 14.28
N ALA A 208 -14.48 7.60 13.64
CA ALA A 208 -13.61 7.08 12.61
C ALA A 208 -13.79 7.86 11.30
N HIS A 209 -12.70 8.43 10.81
CA HIS A 209 -12.65 9.13 9.54
C HIS A 209 -12.11 8.20 8.45
N MET A 210 -12.81 8.10 7.32
CA MET A 210 -12.39 7.25 6.20
C MET A 210 -11.30 7.95 5.39
N LEU A 211 -10.18 7.25 5.15
CA LEU A 211 -9.09 7.71 4.27
C LEU A 211 -9.23 7.16 2.87
N TRP A 212 -9.69 5.92 2.75
CA TRP A 212 -9.80 5.24 1.47
C TRP A 212 -10.85 4.13 1.50
N ARG A 213 -11.50 3.91 0.36
CA ARG A 213 -12.29 2.71 0.06
C ARG A 213 -11.95 2.19 -1.33
N ARG A 214 -11.88 0.86 -1.47
CA ARG A 214 -11.66 0.18 -2.75
C ARG A 214 -12.75 0.55 -3.76
N SER A 215 -12.33 0.95 -4.95
CA SER A 215 -13.22 1.14 -6.09
C SER A 215 -13.77 -0.20 -6.57
N LYS A 216 -15.05 -0.25 -6.92
CA LYS A 216 -15.63 -1.44 -7.56
C LYS A 216 -14.93 -1.68 -8.91
N PRO A 217 -14.75 -2.95 -9.33
CA PRO A 217 -14.36 -3.25 -10.70
C PRO A 217 -15.37 -2.60 -11.66
N PRO A 218 -14.93 -2.14 -12.85
CA PRO A 218 -15.86 -1.75 -13.90
C PRO A 218 -16.77 -2.93 -14.24
N ASP A 219 -18.05 -2.64 -14.56
CA ASP A 219 -19.06 -3.66 -14.87
C ASP A 219 -18.75 -4.44 -16.17
N PHE A 220 -17.83 -3.93 -16.99
CA PHE A 220 -17.38 -4.54 -18.22
C PHE A 220 -15.89 -4.90 -18.13
N PRO A 221 -15.47 -6.10 -18.57
CA PRO A 221 -14.05 -6.40 -18.72
C PRO A 221 -13.45 -5.38 -19.70
N PRO A 222 -12.21 -4.89 -19.46
CA PRO A 222 -11.53 -4.06 -20.45
C PRO A 222 -11.46 -4.85 -21.75
N ASP A 223 -11.84 -4.20 -22.86
CA ASP A 223 -11.77 -4.80 -24.19
C ASP A 223 -10.40 -5.46 -24.35
N THR A 224 -10.38 -6.79 -24.42
CA THR A 224 -9.19 -7.57 -24.74
C THR A 224 -8.76 -7.17 -26.14
N ILE A 225 -7.68 -6.39 -26.23
CA ILE A 225 -6.88 -6.21 -27.44
C ILE A 225 -6.10 -7.51 -27.69
#